data_AF-A0A0R3MLK0-F1
#
_entry.id   AF-A0A0R3MLK0-F1
#
_cell.length_a   1.000
_cell.length_b   1.000
_cell.length_c   1.000
_cell.angle_alpha   90.00
_cell.angle_beta   90.00
_cell.angle_gamma   90.00
#
_symmetry.space_group_name_H-M   'P 1'
#
loop_
_entity.id
_entity.type
_entity.pdbx_description
1 polymer ?
#
loop_
_entity_poly.entity_id
_entity_poly.type
_entity_poly.pdbx_seq_one_letter_code
_entity_poly.pdbx_strand_id
1 'polypeptide(L)'
;MIASPVNLTRGWHFCEFCPKPAKTVSPGRIRMLDPAARTLGNGEIRVASAAGIIYVAPLLVLHYVVAHGYLPPQEFIDAVIEWSAT
;
A
#
# COMPACT_ATOMS: atom_id res chain seq x y z
N MET A 1 3.72 -2.95 10.04
CA MET A 1 2.25 -3.00 10.27
C MET A 1 1.80 -1.59 10.65
N ILE A 2 0.72 -1.08 10.05
CA ILE A 2 0.11 0.19 10.45
C ILE A 2 -0.66 -0.07 11.74
N ALA A 3 -0.46 0.76 12.78
CA ALA A 3 -1.02 0.53 14.12
C ALA A 3 -2.54 0.67 14.18
N SER A 4 -3.13 1.53 13.34
CA SER A 4 -4.57 1.81 13.30
C SER A 4 -5.07 1.92 11.85
N PRO A 5 -5.37 0.79 11.18
CA PRO A 5 -5.85 0.82 9.80
C PRO A 5 -7.28 1.37 9.69
N VAL A 6 -7.54 2.12 8.63
CA VAL A 6 -8.84 2.73 8.31
C VAL A 6 -9.21 2.39 6.86
N ASN A 7 -10.51 2.28 6.58
CA ASN A 7 -11.06 2.00 5.23
C ASN A 7 -10.42 0.81 4.50
N LEU A 8 -10.21 -0.31 5.20
CA LEU A 8 -9.73 -1.52 4.55
C LEU A 8 -10.73 -2.02 3.49
N THR A 9 -10.23 -2.35 2.30
CA THR A 9 -11.05 -2.99 1.26
C THR A 9 -11.30 -4.45 1.63
N ARG A 10 -12.42 -5.01 1.12
CA ARG A 10 -12.84 -6.40 1.38
C ARG A 10 -11.98 -7.46 0.64
N GLY A 11 -10.85 -7.09 0.07
CA GLY A 11 -9.97 -7.97 -0.69
C GLY A 11 -8.52 -7.51 -0.66
N TRP A 12 -7.64 -8.29 -1.29
CA TRP A 12 -6.23 -7.95 -1.42
C TRP A 12 -5.95 -7.43 -2.83
N HIS A 13 -5.37 -6.24 -2.91
CA HIS A 13 -4.78 -5.75 -4.15
C HIS A 13 -3.35 -6.28 -4.26
N PHE A 14 -2.99 -6.73 -5.46
CA PHE A 14 -1.69 -7.30 -5.77
C PHE A 14 -1.00 -6.47 -6.85
N CYS A 15 0.33 -6.43 -6.80
CA CYS A 15 1.12 -5.89 -7.89
C CYS A 15 0.93 -6.72 -9.15
N GLU A 16 0.66 -6.06 -10.26
CA GLU A 16 0.47 -6.67 -11.58
C GLU A 16 1.77 -6.84 -12.38
N PHE A 17 2.85 -6.20 -11.94
CA PHE A 17 4.17 -6.29 -12.57
C PHE A 17 5.09 -7.34 -11.94
N CYS A 18 4.82 -7.75 -10.70
CA CYS A 18 5.57 -8.82 -10.04
C CYS A 18 5.04 -10.22 -10.42
N PRO A 19 5.89 -11.25 -10.31
CA PRO A 19 5.40 -12.62 -10.28
C PRO A 19 4.32 -12.79 -9.20
N LYS A 20 3.28 -13.59 -9.51
CA LYS A 20 2.19 -13.83 -8.57
C LYS A 20 2.73 -14.51 -7.30
N PRO A 21 2.27 -14.09 -6.11
CA PRO A 21 2.71 -14.70 -4.86
C PRO A 21 2.39 -16.21 -4.85
N ALA A 22 3.29 -16.97 -4.23
CA ALA A 22 3.11 -18.40 -4.08
C ALA A 22 1.81 -18.71 -3.34
N LYS A 23 1.17 -19.81 -3.69
CA LYS A 23 0.00 -20.31 -2.97
C LYS A 23 0.49 -21.14 -1.79
N THR A 24 0.07 -20.78 -0.59
CA THR A 24 0.26 -21.58 0.61
C THR A 24 -1.03 -22.32 0.99
N VAL A 25 -0.92 -23.26 1.91
CA VAL A 25 -2.06 -24.02 2.44
C VAL A 25 -2.10 -23.82 3.94
N SER A 26 -3.20 -23.28 4.45
CA SER A 26 -3.39 -23.09 5.90
C SER A 26 -3.51 -24.44 6.63
N PRO A 27 -3.39 -24.48 7.97
CA PRO A 27 -3.61 -25.70 8.75
C PRO A 27 -4.98 -26.36 8.48
N GLY A 28 -6.00 -25.57 8.14
CA GLY A 28 -7.34 -26.04 7.75
C GLY A 28 -7.46 -26.47 6.27
N ARG A 29 -6.35 -26.66 5.56
CA ARG A 29 -6.28 -26.96 4.11
C ARG A 29 -6.92 -25.90 3.20
N ILE A 30 -7.00 -24.66 3.65
CA ILE A 30 -7.48 -23.55 2.82
C ILE A 30 -6.30 -23.06 1.97
N ARG A 31 -6.48 -23.01 0.65
CA ARG A 31 -5.48 -22.41 -0.26
C ARG A 31 -5.49 -20.90 -0.06
N MET A 32 -4.36 -20.34 0.34
CA MET A 32 -4.17 -18.91 0.59
C MET A 32 -2.99 -18.39 -0.24
N LEU A 33 -2.91 -17.08 -0.43
CA LEU A 33 -1.68 -16.46 -0.92
C LEU A 33 -0.68 -16.36 0.22
N ASP A 34 0.61 -16.47 -0.08
CA ASP A 34 1.67 -16.24 0.91
C ASP A 34 1.56 -14.82 1.50
N PRO A 35 1.25 -14.68 2.79
CA PRO A 35 1.09 -13.37 3.44
C PRO A 35 2.41 -12.62 3.60
N ALA A 36 3.57 -13.28 3.43
CA ALA A 36 4.88 -12.61 3.45
C ALA A 36 5.15 -11.81 2.16
N ALA A 37 4.34 -11.97 1.12
CA ALA A 37 4.49 -11.23 -0.12
C ALA A 37 4.21 -9.74 0.13
N ARG A 38 5.28 -8.92 0.16
CA ARG A 38 5.22 -7.44 0.24
C ARG A 38 4.56 -6.78 -0.99
N THR A 39 4.00 -7.58 -1.89
CA THR A 39 3.25 -7.18 -3.08
C THR A 39 1.74 -7.14 -2.84
N LEU A 40 1.30 -7.30 -1.58
CA LEU A 40 -0.11 -7.36 -1.17
C LEU A 40 -0.46 -6.19 -0.24
N GLY A 41 -1.64 -5.61 -0.44
CA GLY A 41 -2.21 -4.62 0.48
C GLY A 41 -3.72 -4.48 0.31
N ASN A 42 -4.42 -4.18 1.40
CA ASN A 42 -5.87 -3.92 1.43
C ASN A 42 -6.22 -2.58 2.10
N GLY A 43 -5.21 -1.78 2.44
CA GLY A 43 -5.37 -0.49 3.10
C GLY A 43 -4.91 0.67 2.23
N GLU A 44 -4.96 1.85 2.83
CA GLU A 44 -4.58 3.13 2.22
C GLU A 44 -3.58 3.88 3.10
N ILE A 45 -2.84 4.79 2.46
CA ILE A 45 -1.99 5.81 3.07
C ILE A 45 -2.77 7.12 2.96
N ARG A 46 -2.75 7.91 4.04
CA ARG A 46 -3.32 9.26 4.07
C ARG A 46 -2.24 10.26 4.41
N VAL A 47 -2.22 11.36 3.68
CA VAL A 47 -1.26 12.45 3.81
C VAL A 47 -2.01 13.75 3.70
N ALA A 48 -1.84 14.70 4.62
CA ALA A 48 -2.32 16.06 4.38
C ALA A 48 -1.21 16.95 3.84
N SER A 49 -1.58 17.83 2.93
CA SER A 49 -0.77 19.00 2.58
C SER A 49 -0.94 20.12 3.61
N ALA A 50 -0.03 21.09 3.58
CA ALA A 50 -0.16 22.33 4.36
C ALA A 50 -1.45 23.12 4.03
N ALA A 51 -2.00 22.95 2.82
CA ALA A 51 -3.25 23.56 2.39
C ALA A 51 -4.51 22.83 2.93
N GLY A 52 -4.36 21.76 3.71
CA GLY A 52 -5.46 20.98 4.28
C GLY A 52 -6.11 19.98 3.33
N ILE A 53 -5.55 19.78 2.13
CA ILE A 53 -5.99 18.72 1.21
C ILE A 53 -5.47 17.38 1.72
N ILE A 54 -6.37 16.41 1.89
CA ILE A 54 -6.04 15.03 2.25
C ILE A 54 -5.91 14.19 0.98
N TYR A 55 -4.69 13.74 0.70
CA TYR A 55 -4.41 12.75 -0.33
C TYR A 55 -4.58 11.34 0.23
N VAL A 56 -5.24 10.49 -0.54
CA VAL A 56 -5.48 9.08 -0.18
C VAL A 56 -4.96 8.21 -1.32
N ALA A 57 -4.09 7.25 -0.99
CA ALA A 57 -3.49 6.34 -1.96
C ALA A 57 -3.51 4.91 -1.44
N PRO A 58 -3.62 3.87 -2.30
CA PRO A 58 -3.47 2.48 -1.86
C PRO A 58 -2.12 2.28 -1.17
N LEU A 59 -2.07 1.45 -0.12
CA LEU A 59 -0.82 1.08 0.57
C LEU A 59 0.23 0.52 -0.40
N LEU A 60 -0.24 -0.11 -1.48
CA LEU A 60 0.60 -0.70 -2.52
C LEU A 60 1.40 0.35 -3.32
N VAL A 61 1.07 1.64 -3.26
CA VAL A 61 1.86 2.71 -3.90
C VAL A 61 3.31 2.70 -3.42
N LEU A 62 3.56 2.43 -2.13
CA LEU A 62 4.93 2.31 -1.60
C LEU A 62 5.72 1.20 -2.31
N HIS A 63 5.08 0.07 -2.60
CA HIS A 63 5.72 -1.01 -3.35
C HIS A 63 6.03 -0.58 -4.78
N TYR A 64 5.11 0.11 -5.47
CA TYR A 64 5.37 0.62 -6.82
C TYR A 64 6.53 1.61 -6.86
N VAL A 65 6.66 2.50 -5.87
CA VAL A 65 7.79 3.43 -5.77
C VAL A 65 9.11 2.67 -5.61
N VAL A 66 9.20 1.79 -4.60
CA VAL A 66 10.46 1.12 -4.22
C VAL A 66 10.87 0.04 -5.22
N ALA A 67 9.93 -0.75 -5.73
CA ALA A 67 10.22 -1.92 -6.57
C ALA A 67 10.13 -1.63 -8.08
N HIS A 68 9.33 -0.63 -8.48
CA HIS A 68 9.04 -0.35 -9.89
C HIS A 68 9.38 1.07 -10.33
N GLY A 69 9.95 1.90 -9.44
CA GLY A 69 10.34 3.27 -9.77
C GLY A 69 9.16 4.16 -10.16
N TYR A 70 7.95 3.83 -9.71
CA TYR A 70 6.79 4.68 -9.92
C TYR A 70 7.05 6.04 -9.28
N LEU A 71 6.90 7.11 -10.08
CA LEU A 71 6.95 8.48 -9.61
C LEU A 71 5.52 8.97 -9.35
N PRO A 72 5.12 9.19 -8.08
CA PRO A 72 3.83 9.77 -7.77
C PRO A 72 3.70 11.20 -8.32
N PRO A 73 2.47 11.74 -8.44
CA PRO A 73 2.27 13.16 -8.76
C PRO A 73 3.02 14.07 -7.80
N GLN A 74 3.57 15.18 -8.30
CA GLN A 74 4.43 16.07 -7.51
C GLN A 74 3.70 16.59 -6.27
N GLU A 75 2.43 16.96 -6.40
CA GLU A 75 1.62 17.44 -5.28
C GLU A 75 1.45 16.43 -4.14
N PHE A 76 1.47 15.11 -4.45
CA PHE A 76 1.45 14.06 -3.44
C PHE A 76 2.80 13.97 -2.72
N ILE A 77 3.90 14.10 -3.46
CA ILE A 77 5.26 14.09 -2.92
C ILE A 77 5.46 15.28 -1.98
N ASP A 78 5.06 16.47 -2.42
CA ASP A 78 5.15 17.70 -1.64
C ASP A 78 4.38 17.55 -0.33
N ALA A 79 3.14 17.04 -0.39
CA ALA A 79 2.33 16.79 0.80
C ALA A 79 3.00 15.79 1.77
N VAL A 80 3.68 14.75 1.28
CA VAL A 80 4.41 13.79 2.13
C VAL A 80 5.58 14.47 2.85
N ILE A 81 6.34 15.30 2.13
CA ILE A 81 7.50 16.02 2.67
C ILE A 81 7.04 17.02 3.74
N GLU A 82 6.00 17.80 3.45
CA GLU A 82 5.41 18.76 4.38
C GLU A 82 4.84 18.10 5.65
N TRP A 83 4.12 16.98 5.49
CA TRP A 83 3.50 16.26 6.61
C TRP A 83 4.53 15.69 7.59
N SER A 84 5.70 15.28 7.09
CA SER A 84 6.79 14.72 7.91
C SER A 84 7.56 15.77 8.72
N ALA A 85 7.26 17.06 8.55
CA ALA A 85 7.91 18.17 9.26
C ALA A 85 7.21 18.56 10.58
N THR A 86 6.29 17.74 11.10
CA THR A 86 5.58 17.96 12.39
C THR A 86 5.90 16.84 13.37
#